data_AF-A0A6L7WXP1-F1
#
_entry.id   AF-A0A6L7WXP1-F1
#
_cell.length_a   1.000
_cell.length_b   1.000
_cell.length_c   1.000
_cell.angle_alpha   90.00
_cell.angle_beta   90.00
_cell.angle_gamma   90.00
#
_symmetry.space_group_name_H-M   'P 1'
#
loop_
_entity.id
_entity.type
_entity.pdbx_description
1 polymer ?
#
loop_
_entity_poly.entity_id
_entity_poly.type
_entity_poly.pdbx_seq_one_letter_code
_entity_poly.pdbx_strand_id
1 'polypeptide(L)' 'MARTKAAVIGLGRIASTWDEERNKYDGWHLPHAHIGCMAAVPEIEIVGLSDTWAEQREAARAKWGIDALFEDYREMLE' A
#
# COMPACT_ATOMS: atom_id res chain seq x y z
N MET A 1 -18.23 9.05 -10.81
CA MET A 1 -18.49 8.71 -9.39
C MET A 1 -17.32 9.25 -8.57
N ALA A 2 -17.56 9.67 -7.33
CA ALA A 2 -16.47 10.09 -6.45
C ALA A 2 -15.64 8.87 -6.02
N ARG A 3 -14.30 8.99 -6.01
CA ARG A 3 -13.41 7.92 -5.54
C ARG A 3 -13.32 7.94 -4.03
N THR A 4 -13.33 6.76 -3.42
CA THR A 4 -13.04 6.60 -1.99
C THR A 4 -11.54 6.80 -1.79
N LYS A 5 -11.16 7.82 -1.03
CA LYS A 5 -9.76 8.05 -0.69
C LYS A 5 -9.35 7.14 0.46
N ALA A 6 -8.22 6.46 0.30
CA ALA A 6 -7.66 5.56 1.30
C ALA A 6 -6.21 5.98 1.63
N ALA A 7 -5.79 5.69 2.85
CA ALA A 7 -4.41 5.81 3.27
C ALA A 7 -4.01 4.55 4.04
N VAL A 8 -2.72 4.22 4.05
CA VAL A 8 -2.20 3.00 4.69
C VAL A 8 -1.20 3.36 5.77
N ILE A 9 -1.42 2.85 6.98
CA ILE A 9 -0.53 2.98 8.12
C ILE A 9 0.08 1.60 8.39
N GLY A 10 1.41 1.52 8.34
CA GLY A 10 2.19 0.28 8.33
C GLY A 10 2.36 -0.24 6.90
N LEU A 11 3.61 -0.30 6.43
CA LEU A 11 4.00 -0.65 5.06
C LEU A 11 4.80 -1.96 4.99
N GLY A 12 4.66 -2.80 6.01
CA GLY A 12 5.27 -4.12 6.04
C GLY A 12 4.66 -5.12 5.05
N ARG A 13 4.98 -6.40 5.23
CA ARG A 13 4.69 -7.48 4.27
C ARG A 13 3.23 -7.53 3.84
N ILE A 14 2.28 -7.62 4.78
CA ILE A 14 0.85 -7.73 4.45
C ILE A 14 0.28 -6.47 3.81
N ALA A 15 0.90 -5.31 4.02
CA ALA A 15 0.47 -4.07 3.41
C ALA A 15 0.89 -3.98 1.94
N SER A 16 2.15 -4.36 1.65
CA SER A 16 2.79 -3.99 0.39
C SER A 16 3.40 -5.17 -0.38
N THR A 17 4.23 -6.00 0.24
CA THR A 17 5.13 -6.92 -0.50
C THR A 17 4.68 -8.38 -0.54
N TRP A 18 3.66 -8.76 0.23
CA TRP A 18 3.23 -10.17 0.37
C TRP A 18 2.98 -10.87 -0.96
N ASP A 19 2.38 -10.18 -1.93
CA ASP A 19 2.02 -10.74 -3.23
C ASP A 19 3.25 -11.16 -4.07
N GLU A 20 4.41 -10.53 -3.86
CA GLU A 20 5.66 -10.87 -4.57
C GLU A 20 6.30 -12.14 -4.04
N GLU A 21 6.00 -12.51 -2.79
CA GLU A 21 6.51 -13.74 -2.18
C GLU A 21 5.75 -14.98 -2.68
N ARG A 22 4.72 -14.82 -3.54
CA ARG A 22 3.84 -15.89 -4.00
C ARG A 22 4.28 -16.44 -5.35
N ASN A 23 4.25 -17.76 -5.47
CA ASN A 23 4.57 -18.46 -6.71
C ASN A 23 3.30 -18.85 -7.48
N LYS A 24 3.44 -19.03 -8.80
CA LYS A 24 2.36 -19.48 -9.69
C LYS A 24 1.69 -20.81 -9.32
N TYR A 25 2.27 -21.56 -8.38
CA TYR A 25 1.76 -22.85 -7.90
C TYR A 25 1.09 -22.76 -6.53
N ASP A 26 1.04 -21.59 -5.90
CA ASP A 26 0.47 -21.46 -4.55
C ASP A 26 -1.06 -21.65 -4.56
N GLY A 27 -1.72 -21.52 -5.73
CA GLY A 27 -3.15 -21.79 -5.89
C GLY A 27 -4.08 -20.66 -5.42
N TRP A 28 -3.53 -19.50 -5.06
CA TRP A 28 -4.28 -18.34 -4.59
C TRP A 28 -4.48 -17.31 -5.71
N HIS A 29 -5.59 -16.57 -5.65
CA HIS A 29 -5.87 -15.46 -6.56
C HIS A 29 -5.31 -14.17 -5.98
N LEU A 30 -4.24 -13.64 -6.59
CA LEU A 30 -3.68 -12.33 -6.25
C LEU A 30 -4.62 -11.19 -6.71
N PRO A 31 -4.59 -10.00 -6.07
CA PRO A 31 -3.74 -9.61 -4.93
C PRO A 31 -4.30 -9.99 -3.55
N HIS A 32 -3.42 -10.05 -2.55
CA HIS A 32 -3.73 -10.22 -1.13
C HIS A 32 -3.17 -9.10 -0.25
N ALA A 33 -2.09 -8.45 -0.67
CA ALA A 33 -1.54 -7.32 0.07
C ALA A 33 -2.58 -6.19 0.09
N HIS A 34 -2.71 -5.47 1.21
CA HIS A 34 -3.75 -4.44 1.35
C HIS A 34 -3.69 -3.39 0.23
N ILE A 35 -2.49 -2.87 -0.07
CA ILE A 35 -2.29 -1.88 -1.14
C ILE A 35 -2.59 -2.52 -2.51
N GLY A 36 -2.20 -3.78 -2.73
CA GLY A 36 -2.52 -4.49 -3.97
C GLY A 36 -4.02 -4.66 -4.19
N CYS A 37 -4.75 -5.09 -3.16
CA CYS A 37 -6.21 -5.19 -3.20
C CYS A 37 -6.88 -3.85 -3.47
N MET A 38 -6.43 -2.77 -2.83
CA MET A 38 -6.97 -1.44 -3.06
C MET A 38 -6.65 -0.92 -4.47
N ALA A 39 -5.42 -1.13 -4.96
CA ALA A 39 -5.01 -0.72 -6.31
C ALA A 39 -5.78 -1.45 -7.43
N ALA A 40 -6.27 -2.66 -7.15
CA ALA A 40 -7.10 -3.42 -8.09
C ALA A 40 -8.56 -2.92 -8.18
N VAL A 41 -8.99 -2.01 -7.29
CA VAL A 41 -10.35 -1.46 -7.26
C VAL A 41 -10.34 -0.03 -7.83
N PRO A 42 -10.88 0.22 -9.04
CA PRO A 42 -10.81 1.53 -9.71
C PRO A 42 -11.42 2.71 -8.92
N GLU A 43 -12.38 2.41 -8.05
CA GLU A 43 -13.08 3.37 -7.20
C GLU A 43 -12.29 3.80 -5.96
N ILE A 44 -11.16 3.16 -5.68
CA ILE A 44 -10.27 3.52 -4.57
C ILE A 44 -9.08 4.32 -5.11
N GLU A 45 -8.76 5.41 -4.41
CA GLU A 45 -7.55 6.21 -4.64
C GLU A 45 -6.72 6.21 -3.37
N ILE A 46 -5.48 5.70 -3.44
CA ILE A 46 -4.57 5.70 -2.30
C ILE A 46 -3.82 7.03 -2.29
N VAL A 47 -4.06 7.83 -1.26
CA VAL A 47 -3.61 9.23 -1.17
C VAL A 47 -2.51 9.45 -0.13
N GLY A 48 -2.13 8.43 0.62
CA GLY A 48 -1.11 8.54 1.65
C GLY A 48 -0.61 7.19 2.16
N LEU A 49 0.68 7.13 2.46
CA LEU A 49 1.33 5.96 3.04
C LEU A 49 2.15 6.40 4.26
N SER A 50 2.06 5.65 5.35
CA SER A 50 2.81 5.94 6.57
C SER A 50 3.44 4.69 7.16
N ASP A 51 4.70 4.80 7.56
CA ASP A 51 5.44 3.80 8.32
C ASP A 51 6.54 4.52 9.08
N THR A 52 6.95 4.03 10.25
CA THR A 52 8.05 4.63 11.03
C THR A 52 9.41 4.42 10.36
N TRP A 53 9.57 3.36 9.55
CA TRP A 53 10.83 3.03 8.90
C TRP A 53 10.93 3.62 7.49
N ALA A 54 11.96 4.45 7.26
CA ALA A 54 12.20 5.10 5.99
C ALA A 54 12.33 4.09 4.83
N GLU A 55 13.00 2.96 5.06
CA GLU A 55 13.15 1.90 4.05
C GLU A 55 11.81 1.34 3.56
N GLN A 56 10.80 1.23 4.43
CA GLN A 56 9.48 0.75 4.06
C GLN A 56 8.70 1.80 3.25
N ARG A 57 8.86 3.08 3.61
CA ARG A 57 8.27 4.19 2.85
C ARG A 57 8.87 4.25 1.44
N GLU A 58 10.19 4.17 1.31
CA GLU A 58 10.86 4.19 0.00
C GLU A 58 10.55 2.94 -0.85
N ALA A 59 10.50 1.75 -0.24
CA ALA A 59 10.10 0.53 -0.94
C ALA A 59 8.66 0.62 -1.45
N ALA A 60 7.73 1.11 -0.62
CA ALA A 60 6.34 1.32 -1.03
C ALA A 60 6.21 2.39 -2.12
N ARG A 61 6.96 3.49 -2.03
CA ARG A 61 7.02 4.52 -3.08
C ARG A 61 7.48 3.94 -4.41
N ALA A 62 8.59 3.20 -4.41
CA ALA A 62 9.16 2.61 -5.61
C ALA A 62 8.19 1.63 -6.28
N LYS A 63 7.42 0.88 -5.48
CA LYS A 63 6.45 -0.11 -5.98
C LYS A 63 5.15 0.52 -6.47
N TRP A 64 4.58 1.43 -5.70
CA TRP A 64 3.20 1.92 -5.90
C TRP A 64 3.13 3.32 -6.51
N GLY A 65 4.24 4.05 -6.58
CA GLY A 65 4.30 5.38 -7.18
C GLY A 65 3.59 6.47 -6.38
N ILE A 66 3.39 6.28 -5.07
CA ILE A 66 2.70 7.23 -4.19
C ILE A 66 3.75 8.07 -3.47
N ASP A 67 3.71 9.39 -3.71
CA ASP A 67 4.69 10.34 -3.15
C ASP A 67 4.31 10.90 -1.77
N ALA A 68 3.04 10.78 -1.37
CA ALA A 68 2.55 11.23 -0.08
C ALA A 68 2.96 10.23 1.02
N LEU A 69 4.17 10.40 1.55
CA LEU A 69 4.81 9.51 2.53
C LEU A 69 5.00 10.23 3.87
N PHE A 70 4.62 9.57 4.96
CA PHE A 70 4.65 10.17 6.30
C PHE A 70 5.33 9.26 7.31
N GLU A 71 6.27 9.79 8.08
CA GLU A 71 6.91 9.05 9.18
C GLU A 71 5.97 8.90 10.38
N ASP A 72 5.27 9.98 10.75
CA ASP A 72 4.18 9.94 11.71
C ASP A 72 2.84 9.93 10.97
N TYR A 73 2.02 8.92 11.23
CA TYR A 73 0.69 8.84 10.64
C TYR A 73 -0.22 9.98 11.09
N ARG A 74 0.08 10.66 12.20
CA ARG A 74 -0.71 11.80 12.66
C ARG A 74 -0.56 12.98 11.71
N GLU A 75 0.65 13.23 11.22
CA GLU A 75 0.91 14.25 10.19
C GLU A 75 0.16 13.93 8.89
N MET A 76 -0.04 12.64 8.57
CA MET A 76 -0.84 12.21 7.42
C MET A 76 -2.35 12.49 7.58
N LEU A 77 -2.85 12.59 8.81
CA LEU A 77 -4.27 12.77 9.11
C LEU A 77 -4.68 14.25 9.20
N GLU A 78 -3.73 15.17 9.25
CA GLU A 78 -3.94 16.63 9.21
C GLU A 78 -4.19 17.15 7.79
#